data_AF-A0A4S2ACB7-F1
#
_entry.id   AF-A0A4S2ACB7-F1
#
_cell.length_a   1.000
_cell.length_b   1.000
_cell.length_c   1.000
_cell.angle_alpha   90.00
_cell.angle_beta   90.00
_cell.angle_gamma   90.00
#
_symmetry.space_group_name_H-M   'P 1'
#
loop_
_entity.id
_entity.type
_entity.pdbx_description
1 polymer ?
#
loop_
_entity_poly.entity_id
_entity_poly.type
_entity_poly.pdbx_seq_one_letter_code
_entity_poly.pdbx_strand_id
1 'polypeptide(L)'
;MGRINIDNFITLLEKLIIGGVSEIIKNGSTNYTFLKDGIWYNIKYEFDFGYYIVLRKGDNISGILEIVYITEKLLGTHSPERNKGNKLFRDIETLYMKHKIFNCDKVVSSFKNYSTLIESCSAIYKATNNIFILYIGETKYSFERNEKYVHTDNSIKTNLVVTKFTNEDSEVIYNKSDYNKAENIFAILNTIYYLNETSKELDVRKDFCKILNLE
;
A
#
# COMPACT_ATOMS: atom_id res chain seq x y z
N MET A 1 -28.70 12.00 7.68
CA MET A 1 -27.26 12.14 7.45
C MET A 1 -27.05 12.87 6.12
N GLY A 2 -26.28 13.96 6.09
CA GLY A 2 -26.08 14.76 4.88
C GLY A 2 -25.19 14.05 3.87
N ARG A 3 -25.51 14.17 2.58
CA ARG A 3 -24.65 13.70 1.48
C ARG A 3 -23.54 14.72 1.26
N ILE A 4 -22.32 14.24 0.98
CA ILE A 4 -21.18 15.10 0.66
C ILE A 4 -20.80 14.95 -0.81
N ASN A 5 -20.33 16.03 -1.44
CA ASN A 5 -19.84 15.91 -2.82
C ASN A 5 -18.59 15.02 -2.88
N ILE A 6 -18.29 14.50 -4.07
CA ILE A 6 -17.19 13.54 -4.25
C ILE A 6 -15.81 14.13 -3.93
N ASP A 7 -15.58 15.41 -4.22
CA ASP A 7 -14.29 16.06 -3.96
C ASP A 7 -14.00 16.17 -2.46
N ASN A 8 -14.99 16.61 -1.67
CA ASN A 8 -14.85 16.66 -0.21
C ASN A 8 -14.70 15.25 0.37
N PHE A 9 -15.40 14.25 -0.18
CA PHE A 9 -15.24 12.86 0.23
C PHE A 9 -13.80 12.38 0.01
N ILE A 10 -13.22 12.64 -1.16
CA ILE A 10 -11.83 12.27 -1.48
C ILE A 10 -10.87 12.92 -0.49
N THR A 11 -10.97 14.23 -0.27
CA THR A 11 -10.11 14.94 0.69
C THR A 11 -10.23 14.38 2.11
N LEU A 12 -11.44 14.00 2.55
CA LEU A 12 -11.65 13.39 3.86
C LEU A 12 -11.01 12.00 3.95
N LEU A 13 -11.12 11.18 2.90
CA LEU A 13 -10.49 9.87 2.88
C LEU A 13 -8.96 9.97 2.86
N GLU A 14 -8.39 10.88 2.05
CA GLU A 14 -6.96 11.13 2.02
C GLU A 14 -6.44 11.56 3.41
N LYS A 15 -7.15 12.46 4.08
CA LYS A 15 -6.84 12.86 5.46
C LYS A 15 -6.93 11.70 6.44
N LEU A 16 -7.92 10.81 6.29
CA LEU A 16 -8.05 9.61 7.12
C LEU A 16 -6.82 8.70 6.95
N ILE A 17 -6.44 8.42 5.70
CA ILE A 17 -5.33 7.52 5.35
C ILE A 17 -3.99 8.10 5.81
N ILE A 18 -3.72 9.37 5.47
CA ILE A 18 -2.50 10.09 5.87
C ILE A 18 -2.44 10.30 7.39
N GLY A 19 -3.60 10.35 8.05
CA GLY A 19 -3.73 10.57 9.49
C GLY A 19 -3.35 9.39 10.38
N GLY A 20 -2.78 8.29 9.85
CA GLY A 20 -2.27 7.20 10.70
C GLY A 20 -2.90 5.84 10.49
N VAL A 21 -3.30 5.46 9.27
CA VAL A 21 -3.85 4.11 9.06
C VAL A 21 -2.77 3.05 9.34
N SER A 22 -3.09 2.14 10.25
CA SER A 22 -2.21 1.05 10.68
C SER A 22 -2.21 -0.12 9.71
N GLU A 23 -3.38 -0.42 9.11
CA GLU A 23 -3.59 -1.56 8.22
C GLU A 23 -4.60 -1.21 7.12
N ILE A 24 -4.41 -1.78 5.92
CA ILE A 24 -5.39 -1.77 4.84
C ILE A 24 -5.63 -3.19 4.29
N ILE A 25 -6.88 -3.53 4.04
CA ILE A 25 -7.32 -4.80 3.45
C ILE A 25 -8.14 -4.49 2.21
N LYS A 26 -7.76 -5.10 1.08
CA LYS A 26 -8.52 -5.04 -0.17
C LYS A 26 -9.50 -6.19 -0.24
N ASN A 27 -10.79 -5.89 -0.11
CA ASN A 27 -11.87 -6.87 -0.21
C ASN A 27 -12.42 -7.00 -1.64
N GLY A 28 -12.05 -6.06 -2.52
CA GLY A 28 -12.43 -6.01 -3.92
C GLY A 28 -11.86 -4.77 -4.60
N SER A 29 -12.05 -4.62 -5.91
CA SER A 29 -11.54 -3.46 -6.67
C SER A 29 -12.10 -2.12 -6.18
N THR A 30 -13.29 -2.15 -5.56
CA THR A 30 -14.02 -0.99 -5.06
C THR A 30 -14.47 -1.17 -3.61
N ASN A 31 -13.73 -1.95 -2.84
CA ASN A 31 -14.03 -2.23 -1.43
C ASN A 31 -12.74 -2.40 -0.64
N TYR A 32 -12.48 -1.48 0.28
CA TYR A 32 -11.33 -1.49 1.16
C TYR A 32 -11.74 -1.34 2.62
N THR A 33 -11.00 -2.01 3.48
CA THR A 33 -11.11 -1.86 4.93
C THR A 33 -9.80 -1.30 5.48
N PHE A 34 -9.89 -0.39 6.45
CA PHE A 34 -8.75 0.26 7.09
C PHE A 34 -8.84 0.13 8.60
N LEU A 35 -7.71 0.05 9.30
CA LEU A 35 -7.63 0.15 10.75
C LEU A 35 -6.92 1.45 11.15
N LYS A 36 -7.59 2.32 11.90
CA LYS A 36 -7.00 3.56 12.43
C LYS A 36 -7.39 3.73 13.89
N ASP A 37 -6.40 3.88 14.77
CA ASP A 37 -6.59 4.10 16.21
C ASP A 37 -7.55 3.09 16.88
N GLY A 38 -7.48 1.82 16.46
CA GLY A 38 -8.35 0.76 16.97
C GLY A 38 -9.76 0.72 16.37
N ILE A 39 -10.10 1.65 15.47
CA ILE A 39 -11.39 1.71 14.78
C ILE A 39 -11.24 1.19 13.35
N TRP A 40 -12.12 0.26 12.97
CA TRP A 40 -12.20 -0.25 11.62
C TRP A 40 -13.08 0.64 10.75
N TYR A 41 -12.61 0.96 9.56
CA TYR A 41 -13.33 1.71 8.55
C TYR A 41 -13.51 0.85 7.30
N ASN A 42 -14.66 0.93 6.63
CA ASN A 42 -14.89 0.29 5.34
C ASN A 42 -15.37 1.32 4.33
N ILE A 43 -14.66 1.42 3.21
CA ILE A 43 -15.09 2.20 2.05
C ILE A 43 -15.49 1.26 0.94
N LYS A 44 -16.68 1.48 0.37
CA LYS A 44 -17.10 0.75 -0.83
C LYS A 44 -18.09 1.53 -1.68
N TYR A 45 -18.20 1.12 -2.95
CA TYR A 45 -19.35 1.48 -3.75
C TYR A 45 -20.59 0.72 -3.28
N GLU A 46 -21.71 1.43 -3.19
CA GLU A 46 -23.03 0.86 -2.97
C GLU A 46 -24.00 1.30 -4.06
N PHE A 47 -24.93 0.41 -4.40
CA PHE A 47 -25.97 0.68 -5.37
C PHE A 47 -27.33 0.75 -4.67
N ASP A 48 -27.94 1.93 -4.70
CA ASP A 48 -29.30 2.16 -4.22
C ASP A 48 -30.03 3.17 -5.12
N PHE A 49 -30.68 2.66 -6.17
CA PHE A 49 -31.22 3.47 -7.28
C PHE A 49 -30.16 4.41 -7.93
N GLY A 50 -28.87 4.09 -7.79
CA GLY A 50 -27.70 4.84 -8.25
C GLY A 50 -26.45 4.46 -7.46
N TYR A 51 -25.28 4.90 -7.91
CA TYR A 51 -24.02 4.59 -7.25
C TYR A 51 -23.68 5.65 -6.20
N TYR A 52 -23.26 5.20 -5.02
CA TYR A 52 -22.70 6.03 -3.96
C TYR A 52 -21.39 5.41 -3.50
N ILE A 53 -20.51 6.23 -2.95
CA ILE A 53 -19.39 5.74 -2.16
C ILE A 53 -19.74 5.98 -0.70
N VAL A 54 -19.63 4.93 0.09
CA VAL A 54 -19.99 4.96 1.51
C VAL A 54 -18.75 4.61 2.32
N LEU A 55 -18.44 5.47 3.29
CA LEU A 55 -17.48 5.19 4.35
C LEU A 55 -18.25 4.83 5.62
N ARG A 56 -18.01 3.63 6.13
CA ARG A 56 -18.52 3.17 7.43
C ARG A 56 -17.39 3.00 8.43
N LYS A 57 -17.73 2.97 9.72
CA LYS A 57 -16.81 2.57 10.79
C LYS A 57 -17.47 1.57 11.76
N GLY A 58 -16.64 0.92 12.57
CA GLY A 58 -17.05 0.06 13.66
C GLY A 58 -15.85 -0.38 14.50
N ASP A 59 -16.12 -0.88 15.70
CA ASP A 59 -15.07 -1.29 16.64
C ASP A 59 -14.48 -2.68 16.30
N ASN A 60 -15.14 -3.43 15.42
CA ASN A 60 -14.67 -4.74 14.95
C ASN A 60 -14.88 -4.88 13.44
N ILE A 61 -13.99 -5.63 12.78
CA ILE A 61 -13.98 -5.81 11.33
C ILE A 61 -15.27 -6.43 10.78
N SER A 62 -15.89 -7.34 11.55
CA SER A 62 -17.17 -7.98 11.20
C SER A 62 -18.39 -7.12 11.52
N GLY A 63 -18.22 -5.99 12.21
CA GLY A 63 -19.28 -5.13 12.74
C GLY A 63 -19.28 -3.70 12.19
N ILE A 64 -18.68 -3.48 11.00
CA ILE A 64 -18.57 -2.15 10.39
C ILE A 64 -19.93 -1.71 9.83
N LEU A 65 -20.75 -1.06 10.65
CA LEU A 65 -22.15 -0.72 10.34
C LEU A 65 -22.44 0.78 10.37
N GLU A 66 -21.71 1.56 11.17
CA GLU A 66 -22.00 3.00 11.33
C GLU A 66 -21.55 3.76 10.09
N ILE A 67 -22.48 4.38 9.38
CA ILE A 67 -22.16 5.27 8.24
C ILE A 67 -21.52 6.53 8.80
N VAL A 68 -20.34 6.88 8.28
CA VAL A 68 -19.59 8.10 8.62
C VAL A 68 -19.78 9.16 7.55
N TYR A 69 -19.66 8.76 6.27
CA TYR A 69 -19.91 9.63 5.13
C TYR A 69 -20.54 8.83 4.00
N ILE A 70 -21.39 9.52 3.23
CA ILE A 70 -21.95 9.03 1.98
C ILE A 70 -21.82 10.13 0.94
N THR A 71 -21.33 9.78 -0.24
CA THR A 71 -21.29 10.74 -1.34
C THR A 71 -22.70 11.11 -1.80
N GLU A 72 -22.80 12.18 -2.58
CA GLU A 72 -23.93 12.35 -3.48
C GLU A 72 -24.03 11.21 -4.49
N LYS A 73 -25.16 11.16 -5.20
CA LYS A 73 -25.43 10.13 -6.20
C LYS A 73 -24.51 10.33 -7.41
N LEU A 74 -23.66 9.35 -7.68
CA LEU A 74 -22.73 9.33 -8.81
C LEU A 74 -23.46 8.79 -10.05
N LEU A 75 -24.12 9.69 -10.78
CA LEU A 75 -24.93 9.35 -11.95
C LEU A 75 -24.07 8.97 -13.16
N GLY A 76 -24.49 7.98 -13.95
CA GLY A 76 -23.83 7.60 -15.21
C GLY A 76 -22.49 6.88 -15.05
N THR A 77 -22.17 5.94 -15.93
CA THR A 77 -20.92 5.15 -15.86
C THR A 77 -19.67 5.96 -16.22
N HIS A 78 -19.83 6.99 -17.05
CA HIS A 78 -18.73 7.84 -17.54
C HIS A 78 -18.77 9.27 -17.02
N SER A 79 -19.54 9.53 -15.95
CA SER A 79 -19.59 10.88 -15.38
C SER A 79 -18.26 11.28 -14.76
N PRO A 80 -17.94 12.59 -14.75
CA PRO A 80 -16.76 13.11 -14.05
C PRO A 80 -16.68 12.62 -12.60
N GLU A 81 -17.80 12.61 -11.88
CA GLU A 81 -17.86 12.24 -10.47
C GLU A 81 -17.58 10.75 -10.26
N ARG A 82 -18.13 9.87 -11.12
CA ARG A 82 -17.86 8.43 -11.03
C ARG A 82 -16.43 8.08 -11.45
N ASN A 83 -15.85 8.81 -12.41
CA ASN A 83 -14.45 8.68 -12.78
C ASN A 83 -13.52 9.09 -11.63
N LYS A 84 -13.83 10.17 -10.91
CA LYS A 84 -13.11 10.56 -9.68
C LYS A 84 -13.18 9.47 -8.61
N GLY A 85 -14.37 8.92 -8.38
CA GLY A 85 -14.55 7.79 -7.48
C GLY A 85 -13.75 6.55 -7.88
N ASN A 86 -13.75 6.19 -9.17
CA ASN A 86 -12.95 5.07 -9.68
C ASN A 86 -11.44 5.33 -9.53
N LYS A 87 -10.98 6.56 -9.76
CA LYS A 87 -9.59 6.96 -9.55
C LYS A 87 -9.20 6.78 -8.07
N LEU A 88 -10.03 7.26 -7.14
CA LEU A 88 -9.81 7.07 -5.70
C LEU A 88 -9.52 5.61 -5.34
N PHE A 89 -10.35 4.66 -5.79
CA PHE A 89 -10.16 3.24 -5.47
C PHE A 89 -8.92 2.60 -6.10
N ARG A 90 -8.41 3.16 -7.21
CA ARG A 90 -7.10 2.76 -7.78
C ARG A 90 -5.95 3.31 -6.93
N ASP A 91 -6.12 4.49 -6.36
CA ASP A 91 -5.04 5.24 -5.70
C ASP A 91 -4.96 4.98 -4.20
N ILE A 92 -5.98 4.37 -3.58
CA ILE A 92 -6.04 4.10 -2.12
C ILE A 92 -4.79 3.38 -1.60
N GLU A 93 -4.33 2.32 -2.29
CA GLU A 93 -3.12 1.59 -1.88
C GLU A 93 -1.87 2.48 -1.97
N THR A 94 -1.75 3.27 -3.04
CA THR A 94 -0.68 4.24 -3.22
C THR A 94 -0.69 5.29 -2.11
N LEU A 95 -1.85 5.85 -1.76
CA LEU A 95 -2.02 6.82 -0.68
C LEU A 95 -1.60 6.24 0.68
N TYR A 96 -2.03 5.01 0.96
CA TYR A 96 -1.65 4.29 2.17
C TYR A 96 -0.14 4.06 2.25
N MET A 97 0.47 3.64 1.12
CA MET A 97 1.91 3.43 1.07
C MET A 97 2.68 4.73 1.26
N LYS A 98 2.29 5.81 0.58
CA LYS A 98 2.86 7.16 0.81
C LYS A 98 2.85 7.50 2.30
N HIS A 99 1.72 7.32 2.98
CA HIS A 99 1.63 7.53 4.43
C HIS A 99 2.64 6.67 5.21
N LYS A 100 2.70 5.36 4.96
CA LYS A 100 3.63 4.45 5.64
C LYS A 100 5.10 4.79 5.43
N ILE A 101 5.43 5.31 4.26
CA ILE A 101 6.81 5.66 3.89
C ILE A 101 7.23 6.98 4.51
N PHE A 102 6.38 8.00 4.40
CA PHE A 102 6.76 9.38 4.70
C PHE A 102 6.48 9.81 6.14
N ASN A 103 5.54 9.16 6.84
CA ASN A 103 5.26 9.46 8.24
C ASN A 103 6.01 8.53 9.22
N CYS A 104 6.94 7.70 8.72
CA CYS A 104 7.79 6.86 9.55
C CYS A 104 9.26 7.24 9.38
N ASP A 105 9.80 8.04 10.32
CA ASP A 105 11.18 8.55 10.29
C ASP A 105 12.25 7.45 10.14
N LYS A 106 11.98 6.26 10.69
CA LYS A 106 12.85 5.09 10.56
C LYS A 106 12.88 4.53 9.13
N VAL A 107 11.75 4.62 8.43
CA VAL A 107 11.63 4.17 7.04
C VAL A 107 12.33 5.18 6.14
N VAL A 108 12.09 6.49 6.30
CA VAL A 108 12.76 7.56 5.52
C VAL A 108 14.30 7.50 5.64
N SER A 109 14.82 7.30 6.85
CA SER A 109 16.26 7.13 7.06
C SER A 109 16.81 5.84 6.44
N SER A 110 16.05 4.75 6.50
CA SER A 110 16.40 3.51 5.79
C SER A 110 16.44 3.74 4.28
N PHE A 111 15.44 4.39 3.70
CA PHE A 111 15.37 4.69 2.25
C PHE A 111 16.61 5.40 1.71
N LYS A 112 17.16 6.37 2.45
CA LYS A 112 18.43 7.03 2.06
C LYS A 112 19.59 6.06 1.91
N ASN A 113 19.62 4.99 2.70
CA ASN A 113 20.64 3.94 2.61
C ASN A 113 20.40 2.97 1.43
N TYR A 114 19.23 3.03 0.80
CA TYR A 114 18.85 2.17 -0.32
C TYR A 114 18.56 2.94 -1.62
N SER A 115 18.90 4.24 -1.70
CA SER A 115 18.71 5.09 -2.89
C SER A 115 19.32 4.46 -4.14
N THR A 116 20.55 3.94 -4.05
CA THR A 116 21.22 3.26 -5.16
C THR A 116 20.45 2.03 -5.63
N LEU A 117 19.83 1.27 -4.72
CA LEU A 117 19.00 0.11 -5.07
C LEU A 117 17.73 0.53 -5.83
N ILE A 118 17.14 1.66 -5.45
CA ILE A 118 15.95 2.24 -6.10
C ILE A 118 16.31 2.71 -7.52
N GLU A 119 17.43 3.40 -7.69
CA GLU A 119 17.91 3.89 -8.98
C GLU A 119 18.34 2.76 -9.93
N SER A 120 18.93 1.70 -9.39
CA SER A 120 19.43 0.56 -10.18
C SER A 120 18.34 -0.46 -10.54
N CYS A 121 17.14 -0.30 -10.00
CA CYS A 121 16.00 -1.19 -10.23
C CYS A 121 15.46 -1.01 -11.65
N SER A 122 15.66 -1.99 -12.52
CA SER A 122 15.13 -1.98 -13.90
C SER A 122 13.65 -2.39 -13.95
N ALA A 123 13.23 -3.30 -13.06
CA ALA A 123 11.84 -3.70 -12.91
C ALA A 123 11.58 -4.30 -11.53
N ILE A 124 10.34 -4.27 -11.07
CA ILE A 124 9.92 -4.93 -9.83
C ILE A 124 8.52 -5.51 -10.00
N TYR A 125 8.29 -6.66 -9.37
CA TYR A 125 7.01 -7.36 -9.36
C TYR A 125 6.66 -7.79 -7.94
N LYS A 126 5.43 -7.53 -7.53
CA LYS A 126 4.88 -8.03 -6.27
C LYS A 126 4.15 -9.35 -6.55
N ALA A 127 4.80 -10.47 -6.23
CA ALA A 127 4.24 -11.81 -6.45
C ALA A 127 3.13 -12.12 -5.45
N THR A 128 3.40 -11.82 -4.18
CA THR A 128 2.45 -11.89 -3.07
C THR A 128 2.77 -10.76 -2.09
N ASN A 129 2.03 -10.66 -0.99
CA ASN A 129 2.38 -9.74 0.09
C ASN A 129 3.73 -10.06 0.76
N ASN A 130 4.20 -11.31 0.64
CA ASN A 130 5.43 -11.79 1.26
C ASN A 130 6.54 -12.05 0.24
N ILE A 131 6.30 -11.82 -1.06
CA ILE A 131 7.28 -12.12 -2.11
C ILE A 131 7.34 -10.98 -3.11
N PHE A 132 8.54 -10.39 -3.22
CA PHE A 132 8.89 -9.43 -4.25
C PHE A 132 9.95 -9.99 -5.17
N ILE A 133 9.82 -9.72 -6.46
CA ILE A 133 10.85 -10.00 -7.46
C ILE A 133 11.38 -8.66 -7.94
N LEU A 134 12.68 -8.45 -7.80
CA LEU A 134 13.39 -7.24 -8.20
C LEU A 134 14.39 -7.57 -9.31
N TYR A 135 14.44 -6.74 -10.35
CA TYR A 135 15.44 -6.80 -11.40
C TYR A 135 16.41 -5.63 -11.22
N ILE A 136 17.71 -5.94 -11.18
CA ILE A 136 18.81 -4.96 -11.19
C ILE A 136 19.64 -5.25 -12.42
N GLY A 137 19.54 -4.38 -13.43
CA GLY A 137 20.01 -4.71 -14.78
C GLY A 137 19.28 -5.96 -15.32
N GLU A 138 20.04 -6.97 -15.75
CA GLU A 138 19.52 -8.26 -16.22
C GLU A 138 19.40 -9.31 -15.09
N THR A 139 19.85 -8.98 -13.87
CA THR A 139 19.85 -9.95 -12.75
C THR A 139 18.54 -9.90 -11.98
N LYS A 140 17.93 -11.08 -11.77
CA LYS A 140 16.69 -11.25 -11.02
C LYS A 140 16.97 -11.65 -9.57
N TYR A 141 16.27 -11.02 -8.64
CA TYR A 141 16.30 -11.33 -7.21
C TYR A 141 14.88 -11.60 -6.69
N SER A 142 14.70 -12.61 -5.85
CA SER A 142 13.48 -12.83 -5.06
C SER A 142 13.75 -12.46 -3.61
N PHE A 143 12.86 -11.67 -3.02
CA PHE A 143 12.83 -11.32 -1.61
C PHE A 143 11.60 -11.97 -1.00
N GLU A 144 11.80 -12.92 -0.10
CA GLU A 144 10.75 -13.73 0.51
C GLU A 144 10.73 -13.53 2.02
N ARG A 145 9.56 -13.18 2.55
CA ARG A 145 9.29 -13.05 3.97
C ARG A 145 8.60 -14.33 4.46
N ASN A 146 9.37 -15.18 5.12
CA ASN A 146 8.87 -16.43 5.69
C ASN A 146 8.53 -16.24 7.16
N GLU A 147 7.24 -16.26 7.46
CA GLU A 147 6.74 -16.25 8.83
C GLU A 147 6.67 -17.67 9.35
N LYS A 148 7.40 -17.97 10.43
CA LYS A 148 7.34 -19.25 11.12
C LYS A 148 6.88 -19.02 12.54
N TYR A 149 5.76 -19.63 12.89
CA TYR A 149 5.30 -19.68 14.27
C TYR A 149 6.24 -20.58 15.08
N VAL A 150 6.78 -20.04 16.18
CA VAL A 150 7.68 -20.76 17.07
C VAL A 150 6.95 -21.02 18.39
N HIS A 151 6.45 -22.25 18.51
CA HIS A 151 5.67 -22.71 19.67
C HIS A 151 6.38 -22.51 21.02
N THR A 152 7.72 -22.59 21.07
CA THR A 152 8.47 -22.50 22.33
C THR A 152 8.45 -21.10 22.94
N ASP A 153 8.36 -20.07 22.11
CA ASP A 153 8.47 -18.66 22.52
C ASP A 153 7.16 -17.88 22.31
N ASN A 154 6.10 -18.56 21.85
CA ASN A 154 4.82 -17.95 21.43
C ASN A 154 4.99 -16.75 20.49
N SER A 155 6.03 -16.77 19.64
CA SER A 155 6.37 -15.67 18.75
C SER A 155 6.35 -16.09 17.28
N ILE A 156 6.03 -15.13 16.41
CA ILE A 156 6.20 -15.27 14.96
C ILE A 156 7.63 -14.82 14.65
N LYS A 157 8.47 -15.75 14.18
CA LYS A 157 9.77 -15.40 13.63
C LYS A 157 9.61 -15.11 12.15
N THR A 158 10.03 -13.91 11.76
CA THR A 158 10.07 -13.50 10.36
C THR A 158 11.50 -13.67 9.84
N ASN A 159 11.66 -14.56 8.86
CA ASN A 159 12.91 -14.75 8.15
C ASN A 159 12.83 -14.05 6.80
N LEU A 160 13.85 -13.24 6.50
CA LEU A 160 14.05 -12.72 5.16
C LEU A 160 14.99 -13.65 4.41
N VAL A 161 14.52 -14.19 3.30
CA VAL A 161 15.30 -14.97 2.33
C VAL A 161 15.45 -14.14 1.07
N VAL A 162 16.69 -13.99 0.59
CA VAL A 162 16.97 -13.34 -0.71
C VAL A 162 17.67 -14.33 -1.61
N THR A 163 17.07 -14.59 -2.76
CA THR A 163 17.56 -15.53 -3.77
C THR A 163 17.92 -14.76 -5.03
N LYS A 164 19.14 -14.94 -5.52
CA LYS A 164 19.61 -14.43 -6.81
C LYS A 164 19.41 -15.51 -7.87
N PHE A 165 18.85 -15.15 -9.01
CA PHE A 165 18.72 -16.03 -10.18
C PHE A 165 19.74 -15.63 -11.24
N THR A 166 20.47 -16.61 -11.74
CA THR A 166 21.32 -16.50 -12.93
C THR A 166 20.63 -17.22 -14.10
N ASN A 167 21.20 -17.14 -15.30
CA ASN A 167 20.62 -17.81 -16.48
C ASN A 167 20.58 -19.34 -16.35
N GLU A 168 21.34 -19.92 -15.42
CA GLU A 168 21.54 -21.36 -15.30
C GLU A 168 21.16 -21.91 -13.91
N ASP A 169 21.02 -21.06 -12.88
CA ASP A 169 20.83 -21.51 -11.49
C ASP A 169 20.16 -20.47 -10.57
N SER A 170 19.89 -20.88 -9.32
CA SER A 170 19.46 -19.98 -8.25
C SER A 170 20.30 -20.14 -6.98
N GLU A 171 20.69 -19.03 -6.38
CA GLU A 171 21.54 -18.99 -5.18
C GLU A 171 20.88 -18.19 -4.06
N VAL A 172 20.78 -18.76 -2.86
CA VAL A 172 20.35 -18.03 -1.66
C VAL A 172 21.51 -17.22 -1.12
N ILE A 173 21.47 -15.92 -1.35
CA ILE A 173 22.53 -14.97 -0.95
C ILE A 173 22.28 -14.34 0.42
N TYR A 174 21.07 -14.46 0.95
CA TYR A 174 20.73 -14.01 2.29
C TYR A 174 19.63 -14.89 2.90
N ASN A 175 19.82 -15.31 4.15
CA ASN A 175 18.81 -15.99 4.94
C ASN A 175 19.05 -15.71 6.42
N LYS A 176 18.32 -14.74 6.99
CA LYS A 176 18.43 -14.40 8.41
C LYS A 176 17.07 -14.06 9.02
N SER A 177 16.96 -14.37 10.31
CA SER A 177 15.82 -14.00 11.16
C SER A 177 16.09 -12.62 11.77
N ASP A 178 15.52 -11.58 11.17
CA ASP A 178 15.57 -10.20 11.68
C ASP A 178 14.29 -9.48 11.25
N TYR A 179 13.34 -9.40 12.18
CA TYR A 179 12.01 -8.83 11.93
C TYR A 179 12.10 -7.38 11.48
N ASN A 180 12.82 -6.53 12.22
CA ASN A 180 12.89 -5.09 11.94
C ASN A 180 13.52 -4.84 10.57
N LYS A 181 14.57 -5.58 10.23
CA LYS A 181 15.23 -5.46 8.94
C LYS A 181 14.35 -5.97 7.79
N ALA A 182 13.65 -7.08 8.00
CA ALA A 182 12.71 -7.62 7.01
C ALA A 182 11.58 -6.63 6.72
N GLU A 183 10.96 -6.05 7.75
CA GLU A 183 9.90 -5.04 7.60
C GLU A 183 10.39 -3.80 6.85
N ASN A 184 11.58 -3.28 7.19
CA ASN A 184 12.16 -2.12 6.51
C ASN A 184 12.42 -2.42 5.02
N ILE A 185 12.98 -3.59 4.69
CA ILE A 185 13.22 -3.98 3.30
C ILE A 185 11.91 -4.13 2.53
N PHE A 186 10.90 -4.75 3.13
CA PHE A 186 9.59 -4.92 2.49
C PHE A 186 8.84 -3.59 2.33
N ALA A 187 9.00 -2.63 3.25
CA ALA A 187 8.52 -1.26 3.06
C ALA A 187 9.17 -0.60 1.84
N ILE A 188 10.48 -0.81 1.65
CA ILE A 188 11.22 -0.30 0.48
C ILE A 188 10.76 -0.95 -0.81
N LEU A 189 10.65 -2.28 -0.84
CA LEU A 189 10.21 -3.00 -2.04
C LEU A 189 8.78 -2.65 -2.45
N ASN A 190 7.85 -2.55 -1.49
CA ASN A 190 6.50 -2.06 -1.79
C ASN A 190 6.57 -0.66 -2.42
N THR A 191 7.42 0.22 -1.92
CA THR A 191 7.55 1.58 -2.43
C THR A 191 8.07 1.63 -3.85
N ILE A 192 9.14 0.90 -4.15
CA ILE A 192 9.67 0.77 -5.51
C ILE A 192 8.59 0.19 -6.43
N TYR A 193 7.83 -0.80 -5.96
CA TYR A 193 6.72 -1.40 -6.70
C TYR A 193 5.62 -0.40 -7.04
N TYR A 194 5.08 0.30 -6.04
CA TYR A 194 4.03 1.28 -6.29
C TYR A 194 4.56 2.49 -7.07
N LEU A 195 5.83 2.88 -6.94
CA LEU A 195 6.48 3.88 -7.80
C LEU A 195 6.53 3.45 -9.28
N ASN A 196 6.86 2.18 -9.54
CA ASN A 196 6.88 1.64 -10.89
C ASN A 196 5.47 1.44 -11.47
N GLU A 197 4.49 1.01 -10.68
CA GLU A 197 3.07 0.98 -11.09
C GLU A 197 2.55 2.40 -11.37
N THR A 198 2.97 3.38 -10.58
CA THR A 198 2.64 4.81 -10.75
C THR A 198 3.56 5.54 -11.73
N SER A 199 4.37 4.85 -12.53
CA SER A 199 5.11 5.44 -13.67
C SER A 199 4.20 6.11 -14.72
N LYS A 200 2.87 6.01 -14.55
CA LYS A 200 1.84 6.78 -15.27
C LYS A 200 1.47 8.14 -14.64
N GLU A 201 1.97 8.51 -13.46
CA GLU A 201 1.68 9.78 -12.76
C GLU A 201 2.96 10.46 -12.25
N LEU A 202 3.49 11.39 -13.07
CA LEU A 202 4.72 12.16 -12.86
C LEU A 202 4.83 12.88 -11.51
N ASP A 203 3.71 13.32 -10.93
CA ASP A 203 3.71 14.14 -9.70
C ASP A 203 4.07 13.32 -8.46
N VAL A 204 3.64 12.06 -8.41
CA VAL A 204 4.02 11.14 -7.31
C VAL A 204 5.52 10.89 -7.32
N ARG A 205 6.10 10.62 -8.48
CA ARG A 205 7.55 10.42 -8.64
C ARG A 205 8.34 11.64 -8.18
N LYS A 206 7.88 12.84 -8.51
CA LYS A 206 8.51 14.10 -8.07
C LYS A 206 8.48 14.28 -6.55
N ASP A 207 7.34 14.01 -5.91
CA ASP A 207 7.24 14.05 -4.44
C ASP A 207 8.23 13.08 -3.79
N PHE A 208 8.34 11.85 -4.33
CA PHE A 208 9.30 10.86 -3.86
C PHE A 208 10.75 11.28 -4.08
N CYS A 209 11.14 11.71 -5.28
CA CYS A 209 12.51 12.17 -5.57
C CYS A 209 12.91 13.35 -4.67
N LYS A 210 11.99 14.30 -4.45
CA LYS A 210 12.21 15.47 -3.59
C LYS A 210 12.41 15.09 -2.12
N ILE A 211 11.66 14.10 -1.61
CA ILE A 211 11.76 13.65 -0.22
C ILE A 211 13.02 12.78 -0.01
N LEU A 212 13.43 12.05 -1.05
CA LEU A 212 14.62 11.20 -1.03
C LEU A 212 15.92 11.95 -1.35
N ASN A 213 15.86 13.25 -1.68
CA ASN A 213 16.99 14.05 -2.18
C ASN A 213 17.72 13.39 -3.36
N LEU A 214 16.97 12.85 -4.33
CA LEU A 214 17.51 12.23 -5.53
C LEU A 214 17.55 13.22 -6.71
N GLU A 215 17.96 14.47 -6.45
CA GLU A 215 18.19 15.48 -7.51
C GLU A 215 19.47 15.22 -8.30
#